data_AF-A0A9Q3IC36-F1
#
_entry.id   AF-A0A9Q3IC36-F1
#
_cell.length_a   1.000
_cell.length_b   1.000
_cell.length_c   1.000
_cell.angle_alpha   90.00
_cell.angle_beta   90.00
_cell.angle_gamma   90.00
#
_symmetry.space_group_name_H-M   'P 1'
#
loop_
_entity.id
_entity.type
_entity.pdbx_description
1 polymer ?
#
loop_
_entity_poly.entity_id
_entity_poly.type
_entity_poly.pdbx_seq_one_letter_code
_entity_poly.pdbx_strand_id
1 'polypeptide(L)'
;MTSIGTIIKEINIPHRKGNIRLHPEFVVLAYAHTQGFLLGTDYQRMYGIDIYNIRNRNITIGTNKEKKFALDIYQISSQDPIEELLNEFREGQFSTTLTSKQKLSLLKILRKNRPAFAVGEERLCKIRVHDRELYLDVERPYPPMLRRPPYPASLGTRKEIEKHINELLDMDVIRKIGHNEIVEITTPVLITWNDGKSRLCGDFKALNNYTKADRYPIPSIPHALDKLAKAKYITKMDCMKGFHQS
;
A
#
# COMPACT_ATOMS: atom_id res chain seq x y z
N MET A 1 -3.46 16.53 6.79
CA MET A 1 -2.78 17.09 5.60
C MET A 1 -3.79 17.96 4.86
N THR A 2 -3.44 19.19 4.46
CA THR A 2 -4.33 20.08 3.70
C THR A 2 -4.24 19.74 2.21
N SER A 3 -5.37 19.55 1.53
CA SER A 3 -5.36 19.43 0.06
C SER A 3 -5.04 20.76 -0.60
N ILE A 4 -4.18 20.71 -1.60
CA ILE A 4 -3.76 21.88 -2.39
C ILE A 4 -4.67 22.05 -3.61
N GLY A 5 -5.23 20.97 -4.16
CA GLY A 5 -6.11 21.01 -5.33
C GLY A 5 -6.34 19.64 -5.97
N THR A 6 -7.06 19.62 -7.10
CA THR A 6 -7.32 18.42 -7.92
C THR A 6 -6.87 18.67 -9.36
N ILE A 7 -6.21 17.68 -9.97
CA ILE A 7 -5.78 17.70 -11.38
C ILE A 7 -6.55 16.63 -12.14
N ILE A 8 -7.20 17.00 -13.24
CA ILE A 8 -7.81 16.06 -14.16
C ILE A 8 -6.88 15.88 -15.36
N LYS A 9 -6.45 14.64 -15.63
CA LYS A 9 -5.59 14.36 -16.78
C LYS A 9 -5.98 13.06 -17.47
N GLU A 10 -6.24 13.13 -18.77
CA GLU A 10 -6.45 11.95 -19.59
C GLU A 10 -5.15 11.13 -19.65
N ILE A 11 -5.21 9.88 -19.18
CA ILE A 11 -4.16 8.89 -19.36
C ILE A 11 -4.57 8.01 -20.53
N ASN A 12 -3.76 8.04 -21.58
CA ASN A 12 -3.96 7.18 -22.72
C ASN A 12 -3.04 5.96 -22.61
N ILE A 13 -3.62 4.79 -22.37
CA ILE A 13 -2.93 3.52 -22.28
C ILE A 13 -3.06 2.80 -23.62
N PRO A 14 -1.98 2.67 -24.42
CA PRO A 14 -2.02 1.94 -25.67
C PRO A 14 -2.25 0.45 -25.39
N HIS A 15 -3.26 -0.12 -26.05
CA HIS A 15 -3.62 -1.53 -25.92
C HIS A 15 -3.90 -2.13 -27.30
N ARG A 16 -3.64 -3.44 -27.46
CA ARG A 16 -3.67 -4.13 -28.77
C ARG A 16 -5.03 -4.06 -29.48
N LYS A 17 -6.12 -3.90 -28.73
CA LYS A 17 -7.51 -3.81 -29.25
C LYS A 17 -8.03 -2.37 -29.35
N GLY A 18 -7.16 -1.37 -29.17
CA GLY A 18 -7.53 0.04 -29.11
C GLY A 18 -7.03 0.69 -27.82
N ASN A 19 -6.79 1.99 -27.90
CA ASN A 19 -6.29 2.81 -26.80
C ASN A 19 -7.31 2.90 -25.65
N ILE A 20 -6.91 2.51 -24.44
CA ILE A 20 -7.72 2.68 -23.23
C ILE A 20 -7.47 4.10 -22.72
N ARG A 21 -8.48 4.96 -22.85
CA ARG A 21 -8.45 6.32 -22.30
C ARG A 21 -9.07 6.31 -20.92
N LEU A 22 -8.27 6.64 -19.91
CA LEU A 22 -8.75 6.87 -18.56
C LEU A 22 -8.80 8.39 -18.35
N HIS A 23 -9.84 8.88 -17.69
CA HIS A 23 -9.91 10.27 -17.21
C HIS A 23 -9.78 10.30 -15.69
N PRO A 24 -8.62 9.92 -15.11
CA PRO A 24 -8.44 9.96 -13.68
C PRO A 24 -8.34 11.40 -13.16
N GLU A 25 -8.91 11.59 -11.98
CA GLU A 25 -8.72 12.78 -11.16
C GLU A 25 -7.65 12.48 -10.11
N PHE A 26 -6.64 13.34 -10.03
CA PHE A 26 -5.55 13.26 -9.06
C PHE A 26 -5.75 14.32 -7.99
N VAL A 27 -5.86 13.89 -6.74
CA VAL A 27 -5.92 14.79 -5.59
C VAL A 27 -4.51 15.10 -5.09
N VAL A 28 -4.17 16.37 -4.93
CA VAL A 28 -2.84 16.83 -4.51
C VAL A 28 -2.87 17.26 -3.05
N LEU A 29 -2.03 16.62 -2.23
CA LEU A 29 -1.96 16.85 -0.79
C LEU A 29 -0.69 17.62 -0.41
N ALA A 30 -0.82 18.61 0.49
CA ALA A 30 0.32 19.29 1.09
C ALA A 30 1.06 18.33 2.02
N TYR A 31 2.35 18.11 1.74
CA TYR A 31 3.27 17.29 2.53
C TYR A 31 2.85 15.81 2.69
N ALA A 32 2.35 15.18 1.62
CA ALA A 32 2.13 13.74 1.63
C ALA A 32 3.45 12.97 1.66
N HIS A 33 3.84 12.49 2.84
CA HIS A 33 4.80 11.39 2.96
C HIS A 33 4.12 10.08 2.52
N THR A 34 3.97 9.88 1.21
CA THR A 34 3.46 8.63 0.67
C THR A 34 4.47 7.52 0.95
N GLN A 35 4.16 6.67 1.92
CA GLN A 35 4.88 5.42 2.12
C GLN A 35 4.51 4.50 0.96
N GLY A 36 5.26 4.57 -0.13
CA GLY A 36 5.15 3.66 -1.26
C GLY A 36 3.77 3.69 -1.94
N PHE A 37 3.61 4.56 -2.94
CA PHE A 37 2.56 4.34 -3.94
C PHE A 37 2.99 3.16 -4.83
N LEU A 38 2.68 1.93 -4.41
CA LEU A 38 2.87 0.72 -5.21
C LEU A 38 1.74 0.61 -6.25
N LEU A 39 1.65 1.61 -7.13
CA LEU A 39 0.95 1.47 -8.40
C LEU A 39 2.00 1.64 -9.49
N GLY A 40 2.64 0.54 -9.87
CA GLY A 40 3.54 0.43 -11.02
C GLY A 40 4.22 1.74 -11.38
N THR A 41 5.05 2.28 -10.48
CA THR A 41 5.83 3.50 -10.72
C THR A 41 6.63 3.38 -12.01
N ASP A 42 7.04 2.16 -12.34
CA ASP A 42 7.72 1.80 -13.58
C ASP A 42 6.80 1.97 -14.80
N TYR A 43 5.52 1.60 -14.68
CA TYR A 43 4.50 1.78 -15.73
C TYR A 43 4.14 3.27 -15.89
N GLN A 44 3.90 3.97 -14.79
CA GLN A 44 3.66 5.41 -14.79
C GLN A 44 4.83 6.18 -15.45
N ARG A 45 6.07 5.83 -15.12
CA ARG A 45 7.29 6.32 -15.80
C ARG A 45 7.35 5.96 -17.27
N MET A 46 7.03 4.71 -17.64
CA MET A 46 7.00 4.29 -19.06
C MET A 46 6.02 5.12 -19.89
N TYR A 47 4.94 5.62 -19.28
CA TYR A 47 3.97 6.52 -19.92
C TYR A 47 4.20 8.00 -19.57
N GLY A 48 5.39 8.34 -19.06
CA GLY A 48 5.85 9.71 -18.81
C GLY A 48 5.32 10.37 -17.54
N ILE A 49 4.55 9.69 -16.71
CA ILE A 49 4.06 10.24 -15.44
C ILE A 49 5.18 10.10 -14.39
N ASP A 50 6.01 11.14 -14.26
CA ASP A 50 7.07 11.24 -13.23
C ASP A 50 6.62 12.21 -12.12
N ILE A 51 6.15 11.68 -10.99
CA ILE A 51 5.75 12.49 -9.83
C ILE A 51 7.00 12.79 -9.00
N TYR A 52 7.80 13.77 -9.44
CA TYR A 52 8.87 14.34 -8.62
C TYR A 52 8.78 15.87 -8.60
N ASN A 53 8.58 16.47 -7.43
CA ASN A 53 9.21 17.76 -7.10
C ASN A 53 9.23 18.02 -5.59
N ILE A 54 10.45 18.18 -5.04
CA ILE A 54 10.72 18.36 -3.61
C ILE A 54 10.80 19.85 -3.22
N ARG A 55 10.73 20.81 -4.15
CA ARG A 55 10.96 22.24 -3.78
C ARG A 55 10.05 23.27 -4.45
N ASN A 56 9.66 23.06 -5.71
CA ASN A 56 8.81 24.02 -6.42
C ASN A 56 7.50 23.34 -6.74
N ARG A 57 6.35 23.97 -6.45
CA ARG A 57 4.97 23.47 -6.57
C ARG A 57 4.51 23.10 -8.00
N ASN A 58 5.39 22.48 -8.79
CA ASN A 58 5.22 22.13 -10.19
C ASN A 58 5.35 20.62 -10.33
N ILE A 59 4.39 19.99 -11.01
CA ILE A 59 4.42 18.57 -11.35
C ILE A 59 4.72 18.46 -12.85
N THR A 60 5.52 17.47 -13.24
CA THR A 60 5.77 17.17 -14.66
C THR A 60 4.95 15.93 -15.02
N ILE A 61 4.11 16.03 -16.05
CA ILE A 61 3.36 14.89 -16.59
C ILE A 61 3.76 14.74 -18.05
N GLY A 62 4.63 13.76 -18.31
CA GLY A 62 5.27 13.46 -19.60
C GLY A 62 6.79 13.33 -19.44
N THR A 63 7.45 12.73 -20.44
CA THR A 63 8.93 12.69 -20.52
C THR A 63 9.58 14.05 -20.76
N ASN A 64 8.78 15.08 -21.07
CA ASN A 64 9.26 16.42 -21.36
C ASN A 64 9.31 17.28 -20.08
N LYS A 65 10.52 17.47 -19.54
CA LYS A 65 10.83 18.31 -18.36
C LYS A 65 10.48 19.79 -18.53
N GLU A 66 10.20 20.25 -19.74
CA GLU A 66 9.81 21.63 -20.05
C GLU A 66 8.31 21.87 -19.87
N LYS A 67 7.47 20.84 -19.99
CA LYS A 67 6.03 20.92 -19.74
C LYS A 67 5.73 20.80 -18.25
N LYS A 68 5.91 21.91 -17.55
CA LYS A 68 5.54 22.06 -16.14
C LYS A 68 4.07 22.44 -16.04
N PHE A 69 3.31 21.67 -15.26
CA PHE A 69 1.94 22.04 -14.90
C PHE A 69 1.99 22.80 -13.57
N ALA A 70 1.49 24.04 -13.60
CA ALA A 70 1.28 24.83 -12.41
C ALA A 70 0.04 24.32 -11.67
N LEU A 71 0.13 24.22 -10.35
CA LEU A 71 -1.03 23.92 -9.51
C LEU A 71 -1.87 25.19 -9.38
N ASP A 72 -2.99 25.27 -10.09
CA ASP A 72 -4.01 26.27 -9.82
C ASP A 72 -4.71 25.92 -8.50
N ILE A 73 -4.42 26.72 -7.47
CA ILE A 73 -4.93 26.55 -6.12
C ILE A 73 -6.36 27.08 -6.09
N TYR A 74 -7.34 26.19 -6.14
CA TYR A 74 -8.71 26.55 -5.77
C TYR A 74 -8.83 26.43 -4.24
N GLN A 75 -8.82 27.57 -3.55
CA GLN A 75 -9.23 27.61 -2.15
C GLN A 75 -10.72 27.28 -2.08
N ILE A 76 -11.05 26.10 -1.59
CA ILE A 76 -12.41 25.78 -1.18
C ILE A 76 -12.53 26.22 0.28
N SER A 77 -13.09 27.42 0.49
CA SER A 77 -13.65 27.79 1.78
C SER A 77 -15.14 27.44 1.76
N SER A 78 -15.56 26.52 2.64
CA SER A 78 -16.93 26.50 3.18
C SER A 78 -17.00 25.50 4.31
N GLN A 79 -17.44 25.97 5.47
CA GLN A 79 -17.91 25.16 6.59
C GLN A 79 -19.13 24.35 6.11
N ASP A 80 -18.88 23.14 5.64
CA ASP A 80 -19.91 22.21 5.19
C ASP A 80 -20.08 21.11 6.26
N PRO A 81 -21.30 20.69 6.64
CA PRO A 81 -21.52 19.56 7.57
C PRO A 81 -20.96 18.22 7.05
N ILE A 82 -20.49 18.18 5.81
CA ILE A 82 -19.74 17.07 5.19
C ILE A 82 -18.30 17.02 5.73
N GLU A 83 -17.72 18.13 6.15
CA GLU A 83 -16.33 18.27 6.60
C GLU A 83 -16.10 17.61 7.96
N GLU A 84 -17.07 17.72 8.88
CA GLU A 84 -17.07 17.04 10.18
C GLU A 84 -17.18 15.51 10.02
N LEU A 85 -17.91 15.05 8.99
CA LEU A 85 -18.04 13.64 8.60
C LEU A 85 -16.80 13.09 7.87
N LEU A 86 -16.09 13.93 7.12
CA LEU A 86 -14.82 13.58 6.47
C LEU A 86 -13.67 13.41 7.49
N ASN A 87 -13.69 14.21 8.55
CA ASN A 87 -12.75 14.09 9.67
C ASN A 87 -12.82 12.71 10.35
N GLU A 88 -13.98 12.03 10.30
CA GLU A 88 -14.18 10.66 10.83
C GLU A 88 -13.30 9.63 10.11
N PHE A 89 -13.00 9.83 8.82
CA PHE A 89 -12.16 8.94 8.01
C PHE A 89 -10.72 9.44 7.85
N ARG A 90 -10.35 10.56 8.49
CA ARG A 90 -9.03 11.23 8.59
C ARG A 90 -8.25 11.53 7.29
N GLU A 91 -8.56 10.87 6.17
CA GLU A 91 -7.83 10.93 4.89
C GLU A 91 -8.74 10.82 3.65
N GLY A 92 -10.07 10.87 3.81
CA GLY A 92 -11.01 10.79 2.69
C GLY A 92 -11.18 12.12 1.96
N GLN A 93 -11.19 12.11 0.62
CA GLN A 93 -11.64 13.25 -0.18
C GLN A 93 -12.66 12.82 -1.23
N PHE A 94 -13.70 13.62 -1.39
CA PHE A 94 -14.68 13.43 -2.46
C PHE A 94 -14.28 14.25 -3.67
N SER A 95 -14.53 13.71 -4.87
CA SER A 95 -14.41 14.48 -6.11
C SER A 95 -15.32 15.72 -6.06
N THR A 96 -14.83 16.81 -6.65
CA THR A 96 -15.57 18.07 -6.81
C THR A 96 -16.76 17.93 -7.76
N THR A 97 -16.76 16.93 -8.63
CA THR A 97 -17.85 16.65 -9.58
C THR A 97 -19.06 15.96 -8.94
N LEU A 98 -18.91 15.41 -7.73
CA LEU A 98 -20.00 14.74 -7.03
C LEU A 98 -20.97 15.76 -6.45
N THR A 99 -22.26 15.56 -6.75
CA THR A 99 -23.34 16.34 -6.12
C THR A 99 -23.40 16.09 -4.62
N SER A 100 -23.92 17.04 -3.85
CA SER A 100 -24.08 16.90 -2.39
C SER A 100 -24.91 15.68 -2.01
N LYS A 101 -25.92 15.31 -2.84
CA LYS A 101 -26.73 14.10 -2.67
C LYS A 101 -25.91 12.81 -2.81
N GLN A 102 -25.00 12.76 -3.78
CA GLN A 102 -24.11 11.61 -4.00
C GLN A 102 -23.07 11.48 -2.88
N LYS A 103 -22.48 12.60 -2.45
CA LYS A 103 -21.55 12.62 -1.30
C LYS A 103 -22.21 12.06 -0.05
N LEU A 104 -23.43 12.51 0.26
CA LEU A 104 -24.21 11.99 1.39
C LEU A 104 -24.54 10.50 1.26
N SER A 105 -24.87 10.03 0.06
CA SER A 105 -25.13 8.61 -0.20
C SER A 105 -23.88 7.75 0.04
N LEU A 106 -22.72 8.21 -0.43
CA LEU A 106 -21.45 7.52 -0.24
C LEU A 106 -21.05 7.47 1.24
N LEU A 107 -21.20 8.58 1.96
CA LEU A 107 -20.97 8.64 3.42
C LEU A 107 -21.86 7.65 4.19
N LYS A 108 -23.13 7.49 3.79
CA LYS A 108 -24.01 6.48 4.40
C LYS A 108 -23.48 5.06 4.18
N ILE A 109 -22.95 4.76 2.99
CA ILE A 109 -22.36 3.45 2.69
C ILE A 109 -21.09 3.22 3.51
N LEU A 110 -20.21 4.22 3.59
CA LEU A 110 -18.97 4.15 4.36
C LEU A 110 -19.27 3.94 5.86
N ARG A 111 -20.25 4.67 6.41
CA ARG A 111 -20.70 4.47 7.81
C ARG A 111 -21.30 3.10 8.03
N LYS A 112 -22.16 2.63 7.12
CA LYS A 112 -22.75 1.29 7.20
C LYS A 112 -21.67 0.20 7.23
N ASN A 113 -20.58 0.39 6.49
CA ASN A 113 -19.47 -0.57 6.39
C ASN A 113 -18.22 -0.11 7.15
N ARG A 114 -18.36 0.74 8.19
CA ARG A 114 -17.26 1.22 9.02
C ARG A 114 -16.26 0.12 9.44
N PRO A 115 -16.69 -1.07 9.91
CA PRO A 115 -15.73 -2.10 10.35
C PRO A 115 -14.86 -2.69 9.22
N ALA A 116 -15.22 -2.49 7.96
CA ALA A 116 -14.43 -2.97 6.82
C ALA A 116 -13.25 -2.04 6.49
N PHE A 117 -13.28 -0.79 6.96
CA PHE A 117 -12.25 0.20 6.69
C PHE A 117 -11.35 0.36 7.91
N ALA A 118 -10.05 0.17 7.73
CA ALA A 118 -9.08 0.49 8.76
C ALA A 118 -8.87 2.01 8.80
N VAL A 119 -9.04 2.62 9.97
CA VAL A 119 -8.78 4.06 10.17
C VAL A 119 -7.51 4.21 11.01
N GLY A 120 -6.40 4.58 10.36
CA GLY A 120 -5.11 4.80 11.04
C GLY A 120 -4.46 3.49 11.54
N GLU A 121 -3.95 3.51 12.77
CA GLU A 121 -3.22 2.39 13.40
C GLU A 121 -4.12 1.44 14.19
N GLU A 122 -5.41 1.36 13.84
CA GLU A 122 -6.33 0.41 14.46
C GLU A 122 -5.87 -1.05 14.27
N ARG A 123 -6.24 -1.90 15.23
CA ARG A 123 -5.89 -3.33 15.24
C ARG A 123 -6.27 -3.97 13.91
N LEU A 124 -5.31 -4.68 13.31
CA LEU A 124 -5.56 -5.45 12.09
C LEU A 124 -6.68 -6.46 12.34
N CYS A 125 -7.62 -6.52 11.41
CA CYS A 125 -8.59 -7.60 11.39
C CYS A 125 -7.87 -8.92 11.16
N LYS A 126 -8.15 -9.93 11.98
CA LYS A 126 -7.61 -11.29 11.83
C LYS A 126 -8.60 -12.14 11.06
N ILE A 127 -8.21 -12.63 9.88
CA ILE A 127 -9.01 -13.57 9.11
C ILE A 127 -8.74 -14.97 9.66
N ARG A 128 -9.61 -15.49 10.53
CA ARG A 128 -9.44 -16.81 11.15
C ARG A 128 -9.79 -18.01 10.25
N VAL A 129 -10.09 -17.76 8.98
CA VAL A 129 -10.76 -18.76 8.12
C VAL A 129 -9.76 -19.69 7.44
N HIS A 130 -8.49 -19.30 7.31
CA HIS A 130 -7.53 -20.01 6.47
C HIS A 130 -6.13 -20.06 7.09
N ASP A 131 -5.93 -20.91 8.08
CA ASP A 131 -4.57 -21.30 8.46
C ASP A 131 -3.86 -21.90 7.23
N ARG A 132 -2.65 -21.41 6.96
CA ARG A 132 -1.85 -21.84 5.80
C ARG A 132 -0.73 -22.75 6.27
N GLU A 133 -0.74 -23.97 5.73
CA GLU A 133 0.37 -24.90 5.88
C GLU A 133 1.47 -24.59 4.85
N LEU A 134 2.72 -24.56 5.33
CA LEU A 134 3.90 -24.43 4.48
C LEU A 134 4.56 -25.80 4.36
N TYR A 135 4.68 -26.31 3.13
CA TYR A 135 5.36 -27.57 2.85
C TYR A 135 6.81 -27.32 2.47
N LEU A 136 7.73 -28.03 3.10
CA LEU A 136 9.15 -28.00 2.78
C LEU A 136 9.53 -29.20 1.91
N ASP A 137 10.49 -29.00 1.02
CA ASP A 137 11.07 -30.04 0.16
C ASP A 137 12.18 -30.86 0.87
N VAL A 138 12.35 -30.64 2.18
CA VAL A 138 13.34 -31.32 3.03
C VAL A 138 12.68 -31.88 4.29
N GLU A 139 13.15 -33.04 4.72
CA GLU A 139 12.70 -33.70 5.95
C GLU A 139 13.62 -33.37 7.13
N ARG A 140 13.17 -33.73 8.34
CA ARG A 140 13.98 -33.59 9.56
C ARG A 140 15.07 -34.66 9.59
N PRO A 141 16.29 -34.36 10.08
CA PRO A 141 16.72 -33.06 10.60
C PRO A 141 16.97 -32.04 9.48
N TYR A 142 16.51 -30.81 9.68
CA TYR A 142 16.62 -29.76 8.68
C TYR A 142 18.07 -29.31 8.45
N PRO A 143 18.42 -28.86 7.22
CA PRO A 143 19.75 -28.34 6.91
C PRO A 143 20.17 -27.17 7.82
N PRO A 144 21.46 -27.05 8.18
CA PRO A 144 21.95 -25.93 9.00
C PRO A 144 21.62 -24.54 8.44
N MET A 145 21.45 -24.42 7.12
CA MET A 145 21.05 -23.19 6.45
C MET A 145 19.67 -22.67 6.86
N LEU A 146 18.79 -23.51 7.41
CA LEU A 146 17.49 -23.11 7.95
C LEU A 146 17.58 -22.60 9.40
N ARG A 147 18.73 -22.75 10.07
CA ARG A 147 18.98 -22.24 11.42
C ARG A 147 20.05 -21.14 11.39
N ARG A 148 19.65 -19.95 10.97
CA ARG A 148 20.56 -18.81 10.79
C ARG A 148 20.59 -17.91 12.02
N PRO A 149 21.78 -17.43 12.43
CA PRO A 149 21.90 -16.47 13.54
C PRO A 149 21.44 -15.07 13.11
N PRO A 150 21.06 -14.19 14.07
CA PRO A 150 20.77 -12.79 13.80
C PRO A 150 21.98 -12.08 13.18
N TYR A 151 21.72 -11.11 12.30
CA TYR A 151 22.77 -10.26 11.78
C TYR A 151 23.31 -9.30 12.85
N PRO A 152 24.61 -8.99 12.84
CA PRO A 152 25.15 -7.90 13.64
C PRO A 152 24.44 -6.59 13.29
N ALA A 153 23.99 -5.87 14.31
CA ALA A 153 23.24 -4.62 14.16
C ALA A 153 23.84 -3.54 15.06
N SER A 154 23.95 -2.33 14.51
CA SER A 154 24.36 -1.14 15.26
C SER A 154 23.35 -0.80 16.37
N LEU A 155 23.73 0.03 17.34
CA LEU A 155 22.79 0.46 18.39
C LEU A 155 21.56 1.16 17.82
N GLY A 156 21.71 2.01 16.80
CA GLY A 156 20.59 2.68 16.13
C GLY A 156 19.67 1.68 15.42
N THR A 157 20.26 0.72 14.69
CA THR A 157 19.50 -0.35 14.02
C THR A 157 18.75 -1.23 15.02
N ARG A 158 19.36 -1.59 16.15
CA ARG A 158 18.72 -2.39 17.19
C ARG A 158 17.49 -1.70 17.79
N LYS A 159 17.58 -0.39 18.05
CA LYS A 159 16.43 0.40 18.53
C LYS A 159 15.26 0.36 17.55
N GLU A 160 15.54 0.49 16.26
CA GLU A 160 14.50 0.39 15.23
C GLU A 160 13.92 -1.02 15.12
N ILE A 161 14.75 -2.06 15.20
CA ILE A 161 14.27 -3.46 15.23
C ILE A 161 13.32 -3.67 16.41
N GLU A 162 13.71 -3.24 17.60
CA GLU A 162 12.90 -3.37 18.81
C GLU A 162 11.58 -2.61 18.71
N LYS A 163 11.60 -1.40 18.16
CA LYS A 163 10.39 -0.62 17.88
C LYS A 163 9.41 -1.40 16.99
N HIS A 164 9.87 -1.90 15.83
CA HIS A 164 9.02 -2.66 14.91
C HIS A 164 8.53 -3.98 15.52
N ILE A 165 9.36 -4.67 16.31
CA ILE A 165 8.95 -5.90 17.02
C ILE A 165 7.84 -5.60 18.03
N ASN A 166 7.95 -4.53 18.81
CA ASN A 166 6.93 -4.14 19.78
C ASN A 166 5.61 -3.78 19.08
N GLU A 167 5.66 -3.03 17.97
CA GLU A 167 4.47 -2.74 17.15
C GLU A 167 3.78 -4.04 16.66
N LEU A 168 4.56 -5.03 16.21
CA LEU A 168 4.01 -6.32 15.75
C LEU A 168 3.47 -7.18 16.90
N LEU A 169 4.05 -7.09 18.10
CA LEU A 169 3.54 -7.74 19.31
C LEU A 169 2.21 -7.10 19.75
N ASP A 170 2.11 -5.78 19.72
CA ASP A 170 0.90 -5.03 20.08
C ASP A 170 -0.25 -5.29 19.10
N MET A 171 0.08 -5.50 17.82
CA MET A 171 -0.85 -5.93 16.78
C MET A 171 -1.16 -7.44 16.83
N ASP A 172 -0.54 -8.20 17.74
CA ASP A 172 -0.71 -9.64 17.89
C ASP A 172 -0.43 -10.42 16.58
N VAL A 173 0.53 -9.92 15.79
CA VAL A 173 1.01 -10.52 14.53
C VAL A 173 2.13 -11.52 14.81
N ILE A 174 2.97 -11.22 15.80
CA ILE A 174 4.04 -12.10 16.27
C ILE A 174 3.86 -12.39 17.76
N ARG A 175 4.47 -13.47 18.24
CA ARG A 175 4.51 -13.81 19.67
C ARG A 175 5.91 -14.24 20.08
N LYS A 176 6.20 -14.13 21.36
CA LYS A 176 7.39 -14.75 21.94
C LYS A 176 7.21 -16.28 21.93
N ILE A 177 8.28 -16.99 21.60
CA ILE A 177 8.33 -18.45 21.65
C ILE A 177 8.50 -18.86 23.12
N GLY A 178 7.72 -19.85 23.58
CA GLY A 178 7.79 -20.37 24.94
C GLY A 178 9.07 -21.16 25.22
N HIS A 179 9.44 -21.24 26.49
CA HIS A 179 10.64 -21.94 26.96
C HIS A 179 10.67 -23.44 26.61
N ASN A 180 9.50 -24.07 26.42
CA ASN A 180 9.35 -25.48 26.06
C ASN A 180 9.17 -25.72 24.55
N GLU A 181 9.15 -24.67 23.73
CA GLU A 181 8.95 -24.81 22.28
C GLU A 181 10.29 -25.03 21.57
N ILE A 182 10.36 -26.06 20.73
CA ILE A 182 11.56 -26.40 19.97
C ILE A 182 11.61 -25.54 18.70
N VAL A 183 12.69 -24.76 18.53
CA VAL A 183 12.92 -23.95 17.33
C VAL A 183 13.90 -24.66 16.39
N GLU A 184 13.37 -25.15 15.28
CA GLU A 184 14.19 -25.85 14.27
C GLU A 184 14.61 -24.93 13.13
N ILE A 185 13.83 -23.89 12.84
CA ILE A 185 14.05 -22.94 11.74
C ILE A 185 14.12 -21.52 12.30
N THR A 186 15.15 -20.77 11.91
CA THR A 186 15.34 -19.36 12.27
C THR A 186 15.75 -18.54 11.06
N THR A 187 15.08 -17.40 10.87
CA THR A 187 15.40 -16.44 9.80
C THR A 187 15.79 -15.10 10.42
N PRO A 188 16.94 -14.52 10.05
CA PRO A 188 17.35 -13.23 10.59
C PRO A 188 16.52 -12.10 9.98
N VAL A 189 16.40 -11.02 10.74
CA VAL A 189 15.75 -9.78 10.31
C VAL A 189 16.78 -8.67 10.17
N LEU A 190 16.48 -7.70 9.30
CA LEU A 190 17.26 -6.48 9.11
C LEU A 190 16.33 -5.27 8.97
N ILE A 191 16.90 -4.08 9.13
CA ILE A 191 16.20 -2.83 8.82
C ILE A 191 16.63 -2.35 7.45
N THR A 192 15.65 -2.04 6.62
CA THR A 192 15.86 -1.28 5.38
C THR A 192 15.31 0.12 5.56
N TRP A 193 16.01 1.11 5.02
CA TRP A 193 15.60 2.52 5.08
C TRP A 193 15.14 2.97 3.72
N ASN A 194 14.00 3.65 3.67
CA ASN A 194 13.48 4.27 2.46
C ASN A 194 12.78 5.59 2.81
N ASP A 195 13.18 6.68 2.15
CA ASP A 195 12.58 8.01 2.32
C ASP A 195 12.49 8.46 3.80
N GLY A 196 13.53 8.18 4.58
CA GLY A 196 13.60 8.53 6.01
C GLY A 196 12.78 7.63 6.94
N LYS A 197 12.13 6.59 6.42
CA LYS A 197 11.37 5.61 7.20
C LYS A 197 12.07 4.25 7.22
N SER A 198 12.09 3.61 8.38
CA SER A 198 12.63 2.26 8.57
C SER A 198 11.56 1.20 8.29
N ARG A 199 11.98 0.03 7.78
CA ARG A 199 11.14 -1.16 7.60
C ARG A 199 11.88 -2.39 8.09
N LEU A 200 11.21 -3.21 8.89
CA LEU A 200 11.71 -4.53 9.29
C LEU A 200 11.52 -5.54 8.16
N CYS A 201 12.60 -6.20 7.74
CA CYS A 201 12.60 -7.18 6.65
C CYS A 201 13.22 -8.51 7.12
N GLY A 202 12.48 -9.61 6.97
CA GLY A 202 13.00 -10.97 7.19
C GLY A 202 13.74 -11.50 5.96
N ASP A 203 14.89 -12.12 6.16
CA ASP A 203 15.69 -12.71 5.08
C ASP A 203 15.32 -14.19 4.82
N PHE A 204 14.16 -14.40 4.21
CA PHE A 204 13.61 -15.73 3.95
C PHE A 204 14.26 -16.47 2.78
N LYS A 205 15.39 -16.00 2.22
CA LYS A 205 16.01 -16.62 1.04
C LYS A 205 16.35 -18.09 1.24
N ALA A 206 16.93 -18.42 2.40
CA ALA A 206 17.25 -19.81 2.73
C ALA A 206 15.98 -20.66 2.85
N LEU A 207 14.95 -20.15 3.55
CA LEU A 207 13.67 -20.83 3.70
C LEU A 207 13.01 -21.08 2.34
N ASN A 208 12.91 -20.05 1.50
CA ASN A 208 12.27 -20.11 0.20
C ASN A 208 12.89 -21.17 -0.73
N ASN A 209 14.20 -21.44 -0.63
CA ASN A 209 14.86 -22.47 -1.42
C ASN A 209 14.43 -23.90 -1.04
N TYR A 210 13.91 -24.08 0.16
CA TYR A 210 13.42 -25.35 0.68
C TYR A 210 11.90 -25.38 0.80
N THR A 211 11.18 -24.34 0.39
CA THR A 211 9.72 -24.28 0.44
C THR A 211 9.14 -24.68 -0.91
N LYS A 212 8.21 -25.63 -0.88
CA LYS A 212 7.45 -26.02 -2.07
C LYS A 212 6.63 -24.84 -2.58
N ALA A 213 6.87 -24.44 -3.83
CA ALA A 213 6.20 -23.30 -4.41
C ALA A 213 4.68 -23.52 -4.53
N ASP A 214 3.89 -22.65 -3.89
CA ASP A 214 2.44 -22.57 -4.11
C ASP A 214 2.16 -21.92 -5.47
N ARG A 215 1.66 -22.71 -6.42
CA ARG A 215 1.37 -22.25 -7.79
C ARG A 215 -0.06 -21.72 -7.87
N TYR A 216 -0.33 -20.62 -7.17
CA TYR A 216 -1.58 -19.90 -7.35
C TYR A 216 -1.47 -18.92 -8.54
N PRO A 217 -2.35 -19.01 -9.55
CA PRO A 217 -2.23 -18.17 -10.75
C PRO A 217 -2.57 -16.72 -10.42
N ILE A 218 -1.57 -15.85 -10.44
CA ILE A 218 -1.78 -14.40 -10.42
C ILE A 218 -2.28 -14.00 -11.83
N PRO A 219 -3.44 -13.32 -11.94
CA PRO A 219 -3.96 -12.93 -13.24
C PRO A 219 -2.99 -11.99 -13.96
N SER A 220 -2.83 -12.18 -15.27
CA SER A 220 -1.97 -11.28 -16.05
C SER A 220 -2.59 -9.88 -16.13
N ILE A 221 -1.73 -8.86 -16.12
CA ILE A 221 -2.15 -7.46 -16.19
C ILE A 221 -3.03 -7.19 -17.43
N PRO A 222 -2.69 -7.64 -18.65
CA PRO A 222 -3.55 -7.44 -19.82
C PRO A 222 -4.94 -8.05 -19.65
N HIS A 223 -5.04 -9.23 -19.03
CA HIS A 223 -6.33 -9.87 -18.80
C HIS A 223 -7.19 -9.09 -17.78
N ALA A 224 -6.57 -8.52 -16.75
CA ALA A 224 -7.25 -7.62 -15.82
C ALA A 224 -7.73 -6.33 -16.51
N LEU A 225 -6.91 -5.75 -17.39
CA LEU A 225 -7.26 -4.54 -18.15
C LEU A 225 -8.40 -4.77 -19.16
N ASP A 226 -8.42 -5.91 -19.86
CA ASP A 226 -9.52 -6.27 -20.77
C ASP A 226 -10.88 -6.34 -20.05
N LYS A 227 -10.88 -6.77 -18.77
CA LYS A 227 -12.08 -6.76 -17.92
C LYS A 227 -12.45 -5.34 -17.47
N LEU A 228 -11.45 -4.52 -17.11
CA LEU A 228 -11.65 -3.13 -16.71
C LEU A 228 -12.16 -2.25 -17.85
N ALA A 229 -11.72 -2.48 -19.09
CA ALA A 229 -12.13 -1.69 -20.26
C ALA A 229 -13.64 -1.74 -20.54
N LYS A 230 -14.33 -2.78 -20.08
CA LYS A 230 -15.78 -2.94 -20.21
C LYS A 230 -16.57 -2.38 -19.01
N ALA A 231 -15.89 -1.98 -17.94
CA ALA A 231 -16.52 -1.51 -16.72
C ALA A 231 -17.00 -0.06 -16.88
N LYS A 232 -18.26 0.21 -16.51
CA LYS A 232 -18.80 1.57 -16.46
C LYS A 232 -18.39 2.33 -15.19
N TYR A 233 -18.15 1.58 -14.11
CA TYR A 233 -17.71 2.10 -12.81
C TYR A 233 -16.56 1.23 -12.31
N ILE A 234 -15.52 1.85 -11.79
CA ILE A 234 -14.34 1.17 -11.25
C ILE A 234 -14.20 1.57 -9.79
N THR A 235 -14.07 0.57 -8.92
CA THR A 235 -13.76 0.77 -7.51
C THR A 235 -12.44 0.06 -7.21
N LYS A 236 -11.51 0.77 -6.57
CA LYS A 236 -10.25 0.22 -6.09
C LYS A 236 -10.27 0.21 -4.57
N MET A 237 -9.97 -0.94 -3.99
CA MET A 237 -9.79 -1.11 -2.54
C MET A 237 -8.43 -1.77 -2.33
N ASP A 238 -7.73 -1.37 -1.27
CA ASP A 238 -6.45 -1.95 -0.88
C ASP A 238 -6.54 -2.43 0.57
N CYS A 239 -5.90 -3.55 0.85
CA CYS A 239 -5.91 -4.17 2.18
C CYS A 239 -4.74 -3.63 2.99
N MET A 240 -5.03 -2.97 4.11
CA MET A 240 -3.99 -2.48 5.03
C MET A 240 -3.19 -3.65 5.61
N LYS A 241 -1.90 -3.78 5.26
CA LYS A 241 -1.05 -4.87 5.74
C LYS A 241 -1.66 -6.27 5.48
N GLY A 242 -2.18 -6.51 4.27
CA GLY A 242 -2.92 -7.73 3.94
C GLY A 242 -2.26 -9.06 4.35
N PHE A 243 -0.93 -9.19 4.23
CA PHE A 243 -0.20 -10.38 4.67
C PHE A 243 -0.24 -10.64 6.19
N HIS A 244 -0.39 -9.59 7.00
CA HIS A 244 -0.48 -9.70 8.47
C HIS A 244 -1.91 -9.93 8.96
N GLN A 245 -2.90 -9.84 8.07
CA GLN A 245 -4.31 -10.19 8.34
C GLN A 245 -4.61 -11.66 8.03
N SER A 246 -3.71 -12.30 7.26
CA SER A 246 -3.81 -13.66 6.75
C SER A 246 -3.64 -14.70 7.84
#